data_AF-A0A9D6R6E3-F1
#
_entry.id   AF-A0A9D6R6E3-F1
#
_cell.length_a   1.000
_cell.length_b   1.000
_cell.length_c   1.000
_cell.angle_alpha   90.00
_cell.angle_beta   90.00
_cell.angle_gamma   90.00
#
_symmetry.space_group_name_H-M   'P 1'
#
loop_
_entity.id
_entity.type
_entity.pdbx_description
1 polymer ?
#
loop_
_entity_poly.entity_id
_entity_poly.type
_entity_poly.pdbx_seq_one_letter_code
_entity_poly.pdbx_strand_id
1 'polypeptide(L)'
;MARIASFSENPANRNAVAGMLEESKWFIEWTVLEARPEIQEELLDLQLQLALWHLAWPRICGDEERVKPIRDEAARFSERVIQISGLLEEALTEN
;
A
#
# COMPACT_ATOMS: atom_id res chain seq x y z
N MET A 1 -1.38 -3.59 1.78
CA MET A 1 -1.25 -2.24 2.37
C MET A 1 -1.39 -2.21 3.89
N ALA A 2 -2.45 -2.77 4.50
CA ALA A 2 -2.61 -2.81 5.97
C ALA A 2 -1.38 -3.34 6.75
N ARG A 3 -0.65 -4.32 6.21
CA ARG A 3 0.60 -4.83 6.82
C ARG A 3 1.75 -3.83 6.77
N ILE A 4 1.87 -3.00 5.71
CA ILE A 4 2.86 -1.91 5.66
C ILE A 4 2.56 -0.92 6.78
N ALA A 5 1.29 -0.54 6.96
CA ALA A 5 0.89 0.38 8.02
C ALA A 5 1.25 -0.16 9.42
N SER A 6 0.85 -1.38 9.73
CA SER A 6 1.14 -2.01 11.04
C SER A 6 2.62 -2.27 11.27
N PHE A 7 3.36 -2.75 10.27
CA PHE A 7 4.78 -3.10 10.45
C PHE A 7 5.67 -1.86 10.53
N SER A 8 5.23 -0.72 10.00
CA SER A 8 5.96 0.54 10.06
C SER A 8 6.06 1.14 11.47
N GLU A 9 5.23 0.69 12.41
CA GLU A 9 5.26 1.13 13.83
C GLU A 9 6.51 0.65 14.58
N ASN A 10 7.18 -0.38 14.07
CA ASN A 10 8.38 -0.92 14.69
C ASN A 10 9.58 -0.76 13.74
N PRO A 11 10.57 0.11 14.08
CA PRO A 11 11.78 0.30 13.28
C PRO A 11 12.59 -0.99 13.03
N ALA A 12 12.44 -2.02 13.86
CA ALA A 12 13.07 -3.33 13.64
C ALA A 12 12.56 -4.03 12.36
N ASN A 13 11.36 -3.68 11.90
CA ASN A 13 10.74 -4.25 10.71
C ASN A 13 11.13 -3.53 9.42
N ARG A 14 12.09 -2.59 9.44
CA ARG A 14 12.45 -1.77 8.27
C ARG A 14 12.67 -2.56 6.97
N ASN A 15 13.32 -3.73 7.05
CA ASN A 15 13.59 -4.55 5.87
C ASN A 15 12.31 -5.25 5.37
N ALA A 16 11.44 -5.66 6.28
CA ALA A 16 10.15 -6.25 5.93
C ALA A 16 9.25 -5.21 5.25
N VAL A 17 9.19 -3.99 5.77
CA VAL A 17 8.43 -2.89 5.14
C VAL A 17 8.98 -2.56 3.75
N ALA A 18 10.30 -2.48 3.57
CA ALA A 18 10.91 -2.27 2.27
C ALA A 18 10.55 -3.39 1.26
N GLY A 19 10.60 -4.65 1.70
CA GLY A 19 10.17 -5.80 0.89
C GLY A 19 8.70 -5.73 0.50
N MET A 20 7.81 -5.39 1.46
CA MET A 20 6.38 -5.24 1.17
C MET A 20 6.09 -4.10 0.19
N LEU A 21 6.81 -2.99 0.28
CA LEU A 21 6.71 -1.88 -0.68
C LEU A 21 7.15 -2.32 -2.08
N GLU A 22 8.24 -3.09 -2.18
CA GLU A 22 8.72 -3.63 -3.45
C GLU A 22 7.72 -4.61 -4.06
N GLU A 23 7.30 -5.64 -3.31
CA GLU A 23 6.33 -6.65 -3.75
C GLU A 23 4.99 -6.03 -4.18
N SER A 24 4.51 -5.01 -3.45
CA SER A 24 3.24 -4.35 -3.79
C SER A 24 3.29 -3.65 -5.14
N LYS A 25 4.44 -3.07 -5.53
CA LYS A 25 4.59 -2.47 -6.86
C LYS A 25 4.52 -3.52 -7.96
N TRP A 26 5.17 -4.67 -7.76
CA TRP A 26 5.13 -5.77 -8.73
C TRP A 26 3.72 -6.34 -8.90
N PHE A 27 2.98 -6.46 -7.80
CA PHE A 27 1.59 -6.89 -7.86
C PHE A 27 0.72 -5.94 -8.69
N ILE A 28 0.92 -4.63 -8.54
CA ILE A 28 0.20 -3.64 -9.35
C ILE A 28 0.60 -3.73 -10.82
N GLU A 29 1.90 -3.80 -11.13
CA GLU A 29 2.39 -3.94 -12.51
C GLU A 29 1.77 -5.15 -13.22
N TRP A 30 1.58 -6.27 -12.52
CA TRP A 30 0.94 -7.45 -13.10
C TRP A 30 -0.57 -7.33 -13.24
N THR A 31 -1.24 -6.66 -12.30
CA THR A 31 -2.71 -6.56 -12.29
C THR A 31 -3.25 -5.40 -13.14
N VAL A 32 -2.46 -4.34 -13.34
CA VAL A 32 -2.92 -3.13 -14.03
C VAL A 32 -3.32 -3.42 -15.48
N LEU A 33 -2.62 -4.33 -16.17
CA LEU A 33 -2.92 -4.66 -17.57
C LEU A 33 -4.26 -5.37 -17.75
N GLU A 34 -4.77 -6.02 -16.71
CA GLU A 34 -6.05 -6.75 -16.72
C GLU A 34 -7.21 -5.93 -16.15
N ALA A 35 -6.91 -4.79 -15.52
CA ALA A 35 -7.91 -3.91 -14.93
C ALA A 35 -8.66 -3.10 -16.00
N ARG A 36 -9.90 -2.70 -15.67
CA ARG A 36 -10.65 -1.74 -16.50
C ARG A 36 -9.93 -0.39 -16.54
N PRO A 37 -10.01 0.39 -17.63
CA PRO A 37 -9.29 1.65 -17.77
C PRO A 37 -9.43 2.61 -16.58
N GLU A 38 -10.62 2.68 -15.99
CA GLU A 38 -10.90 3.56 -14.84
C GLU A 38 -10.15 3.11 -13.58
N ILE A 39 -9.87 1.82 -13.45
CA ILE A 39 -9.11 1.23 -12.35
C ILE A 39 -7.60 1.27 -12.64
N GLN A 40 -7.19 1.25 -13.91
CA GLN A 40 -5.78 1.34 -14.29
C GLN A 40 -5.13 2.63 -13.81
N GLU A 41 -5.81 3.77 -13.98
CA GLU A 41 -5.34 5.08 -13.51
C GLU A 41 -5.11 5.07 -11.98
N GLU A 42 -6.09 4.60 -11.20
CA GLU A 42 -5.97 4.52 -9.74
C GLU A 42 -4.85 3.58 -9.29
N LEU A 43 -4.63 2.47 -10.00
CA LEU A 43 -3.55 1.53 -9.74
C LEU A 43 -2.18 2.15 -10.05
N LEU A 44 -2.04 2.90 -11.14
CA LEU A 44 -0.80 3.60 -11.49
C LEU A 44 -0.43 4.66 -10.45
N ASP A 45 -1.41 5.43 -9.96
CA ASP A 45 -1.21 6.40 -8.89
C ASP A 45 -0.71 5.72 -7.61
N LEU A 46 -1.31 4.57 -7.25
CA LEU A 46 -0.87 3.77 -6.12
C LEU A 46 0.57 3.25 -6.31
N GLN A 47 0.90 2.76 -7.50
CA GLN A 47 2.26 2.29 -7.82
C GLN A 47 3.30 3.41 -7.71
N LEU A 48 2.97 4.61 -8.17
CA LEU A 48 3.82 5.79 -8.01
C LEU A 48 4.03 6.13 -6.53
N GLN A 49 2.97 6.15 -5.73
CA GLN A 49 3.06 6.46 -4.31
C GLN A 49 3.92 5.43 -3.55
N LEU A 50 3.78 4.15 -3.87
CA LEU A 50 4.63 3.09 -3.31
C LEU A 50 6.10 3.25 -3.69
N ALA A 51 6.38 3.68 -4.93
CA ALA A 51 7.75 3.93 -5.37
C ALA A 51 8.37 5.11 -4.60
N LEU A 52 7.60 6.18 -4.38
CA LEU A 52 8.04 7.33 -3.57
C LEU A 52 8.31 6.94 -2.12
N TRP A 53 7.43 6.14 -1.51
CA TRP A 53 7.65 5.63 -0.17
C TRP A 53 8.86 4.71 -0.10
N HIS A 54 9.04 3.78 -1.04
CA HIS A 54 10.19 2.88 -1.05
C HIS A 54 11.51 3.66 -1.17
N LEU A 55 11.53 4.71 -2.00
CA LEU A 55 12.69 5.60 -2.13
C LEU A 55 12.98 6.38 -0.84
N ALA A 56 11.93 6.85 -0.15
CA ALA A 56 12.07 7.64 1.08
C ALA A 56 12.39 6.76 2.30
N TRP A 57 11.94 5.50 2.31
CA TRP A 57 11.93 4.62 3.46
C TRP A 57 13.26 4.51 4.22
N PRO A 58 14.42 4.29 3.56
CA PRO A 58 15.71 4.20 4.25
C PRO A 58 16.08 5.46 5.05
N ARG A 59 15.52 6.63 4.69
CA ARG A 59 15.81 7.92 5.33
C ARG A 59 14.87 8.25 6.48
N ILE A 60 13.73 7.56 6.58
CA ILE A 60 12.64 7.94 7.48
C ILE A 60 12.24 6.82 8.44
N CYS A 61 12.57 5.56 8.17
CA CYS A 61 12.09 4.38 8.92
C CYS A 61 12.48 4.33 10.42
N GLY A 62 13.28 5.29 10.92
CA GLY A 62 13.62 5.44 12.33
C GLY A 62 13.03 6.68 12.99
N ASP A 63 12.18 7.42 12.28
CA ASP A 63 11.58 8.68 12.70
C ASP A 63 10.05 8.56 12.61
N GLU A 64 9.41 8.33 13.76
CA GLU A 64 7.97 8.09 13.88
C GLU A 64 7.13 9.24 13.29
N GLU A 65 7.58 10.50 13.43
CA GLU A 65 6.85 11.65 12.90
C GLU A 65 6.85 11.66 11.36
N ARG A 66 7.92 11.15 10.75
CA ARG A 66 8.05 11.04 9.29
C ARG A 66 7.43 9.76 8.72
N VAL A 67 7.33 8.72 9.53
CA VAL A 67 6.66 7.44 9.15
C VAL A 67 5.15 7.56 9.24
N LYS A 68 4.62 8.31 10.21
CA LYS A 68 3.17 8.44 10.44
C LYS A 68 2.35 8.80 9.19
N PRO A 69 2.74 9.78 8.35
CA PRO A 69 1.99 10.10 7.13
C PRO A 69 1.89 8.91 6.17
N ILE A 70 2.96 8.13 6.02
CA ILE A 70 2.99 6.93 5.18
C ILE A 70 2.06 5.87 5.75
N ARG A 71 2.03 5.68 7.06
CA ARG A 71 1.11 4.74 7.72
C ARG A 71 -0.35 5.10 7.46
N ASP A 72 -0.70 6.36 7.70
CA ASP A 72 -2.07 6.85 7.57
C ASP A 72 -2.55 6.75 6.11
N GLU A 73 -1.68 7.10 5.16
CA GLU A 73 -1.98 7.01 3.74
C GLU A 73 -2.02 5.55 3.24
N ALA A 74 -1.12 4.68 3.70
CA ALA A 74 -1.16 3.25 3.41
C ALA A 74 -2.43 2.57 3.94
N ALA A 75 -2.95 3.00 5.09
CA ALA A 75 -4.23 2.52 5.61
C ALA A 75 -5.39 2.89 4.68
N ARG A 76 -5.48 4.16 4.25
CA ARG A 76 -6.49 4.63 3.30
C ARG A 76 -6.44 3.90 1.96
N PHE A 77 -5.24 3.67 1.42
CA PHE A 77 -5.10 2.88 0.19
C PHE A 77 -5.49 1.42 0.38
N SER A 78 -5.30 0.85 1.57
CA SER A 78 -5.79 -0.50 1.87
C SER A 78 -7.31 -0.57 1.75
N GLU A 79 -8.03 0.40 2.31
CA GLU A 79 -9.49 0.47 2.20
C GLU A 79 -9.92 0.64 0.74
N ARG A 80 -9.23 1.49 -0.01
CA ARG A 80 -9.55 1.73 -1.42
C ARG A 80 -9.36 0.49 -2.29
N VAL A 81 -8.26 -0.23 -2.12
CA VAL A 81 -7.99 -1.47 -2.88
C VAL A 81 -9.05 -2.54 -2.58
N ILE A 82 -9.50 -2.66 -1.33
CA ILE A 82 -10.56 -3.60 -0.94
C ILE A 82 -11.89 -3.25 -1.60
N GLN A 83 -12.21 -1.95 -1.74
CA GLN A 83 -13.40 -1.49 -2.47
C GLN A 83 -13.30 -1.84 -3.96
N ILE A 84 -12.16 -1.56 -4.59
CA ILE A 84 -11.92 -1.84 -6.01
C ILE A 84 -12.01 -3.35 -6.29
N SER A 85 -11.51 -4.18 -5.38
CA SER A 85 -11.54 -5.64 -5.53
C SER A 85 -12.91 -6.27 -5.25
N GLY A 86 -13.92 -5.48 -4.85
CA GLY A 86 -15.26 -5.97 -4.51
C GLY A 86 -15.36 -6.70 -3.17
N LEU A 87 -14.25 -6.84 -2.44
CA LEU A 87 -14.19 -7.63 -1.19
C LEU A 87 -14.97 -6.96 -0.04
N LEU A 88 -15.19 -5.65 -0.11
CA LEU A 88 -15.93 -4.93 0.94
C LEU A 88 -17.43 -5.26 0.93
N GLU A 89 -18.01 -5.55 -0.23
CA GLU A 89 -19.43 -5.91 -0.36
C GLU A 89 -19.68 -7.36 0.07
N GLU A 90 -18.78 -8.29 -0.31
CA GLU A 90 -18.83 -9.69 0.13
C GLU A 90 -18.74 -9.82 1.66
N ALA A 91 -17.83 -9.06 2.30
CA ALA A 91 -17.64 -9.09 3.75
C ALA A 91 -18.84 -8.55 4.55
N LEU A 92 -19.70 -7.72 3.95
CA LEU A 92 -20.91 -7.18 4.59
C LEU A 92 -22.13 -8.09 4.40
N THR A 93 -22.09 -9.01 3.42
CA THR A 93 -23.17 -9.98 3.16
C THR A 93 -23.05 -11.28 3.96
N GLU A 94 -21.93 -11.55 4.62
CA GLU A 94 -21.71 -12.72 5.48
C GLU A 94 -22.08 -12.51 6.97
N ASN A 95 -23.06 -11.64 7.27
CA ASN A 95 -23.53 -11.38 8.64
C ASN A 95 -25.04 -11.55 8.81
#